data_AF-A0A2M7PJN8-F1
#
_entry.id   AF-A0A2M7PJN8-F1
#
_cell.length_a   1.000
_cell.length_b   1.000
_cell.length_c   1.000
_cell.angle_alpha   90.00
_cell.angle_beta   90.00
_cell.angle_gamma   90.00
#
_symmetry.space_group_name_H-M   'P 1'
#
loop_
_entity.id
_entity.type
_entity.pdbx_description
1 polymer ?
#
loop_
_entity_poly.entity_id
_entity_poly.type
_entity_poly.pdbx_seq_one_letter_code
_entity_poly.pdbx_strand_id
1 'polypeptide(L)'
;MVIFVGTKVDKKMVQIRQSNEEDAEVITGFQIKMALETENMVLDPETVSQGVLNVYRNPGKGKYVVAVEGEQIVGGLLLTY
;
A
#
# COMPACT_ATOMS: atom_id res chain seq x y z
N MET A 1 34.38 -19.84 -27.96
CA MET A 1 33.66 -20.17 -26.71
C MET A 1 33.35 -18.86 -26.02
N VAL A 2 32.13 -18.35 -26.17
CA VAL A 2 31.68 -17.11 -25.52
C VAL A 2 30.76 -17.53 -24.39
N ILE A 3 31.20 -17.30 -23.15
CA ILE A 3 30.42 -17.56 -21.96
C ILE A 3 29.45 -16.39 -21.82
N PHE A 4 28.17 -16.61 -22.11
CA PHE A 4 27.12 -15.70 -21.70
C PHE A 4 26.96 -15.84 -20.18
N VAL A 5 27.56 -14.93 -19.42
CA VAL A 5 27.21 -14.73 -18.01
C VAL A 5 25.88 -14.00 -18.00
N GLY A 6 24.79 -14.77 -17.96
CA GLY A 6 23.46 -14.21 -17.77
C GLY A 6 23.42 -13.49 -16.42
N THR A 7 23.36 -12.16 -16.43
CA THR A 7 22.98 -11.39 -15.25
C THR A 7 21.51 -11.70 -14.98
N LYS A 8 21.25 -12.62 -14.04
CA LYS A 8 19.91 -12.76 -13.45
C LYS A 8 19.56 -11.39 -12.85
N VAL A 9 18.56 -10.74 -13.42
CA VAL A 9 17.87 -9.67 -12.71
C VAL A 9 17.14 -10.35 -11.57
N ASP A 10 17.58 -10.13 -10.32
CA ASP A 10 16.84 -10.50 -9.12
C ASP A 10 15.53 -9.69 -9.08
N LYS A 11 14.55 -10.11 -9.88
CA LYS A 11 13.23 -9.50 -9.90
C LYS A 11 12.51 -10.01 -8.66
N LYS A 12 12.52 -9.21 -7.60
CA LYS A 12 11.69 -9.48 -6.43
C LYS A 12 10.23 -9.54 -6.88
N MET A 13 9.55 -10.60 -6.46
CA MET A 13 8.16 -10.86 -6.83
C MET A 13 7.23 -10.04 -5.94
N VAL A 14 6.40 -9.20 -6.55
CA VAL A 14 5.35 -8.46 -5.85
C VAL A 14 4.07 -9.30 -5.86
N GLN A 15 3.49 -9.51 -4.69
CA GLN A 15 2.21 -10.20 -4.51
C GLN A 15 1.12 -9.19 -4.15
N ILE A 16 -0.09 -9.38 -4.66
CA ILE A 16 -1.25 -8.56 -4.31
C ILE A 16 -2.13 -9.38 -3.36
N ARG A 17 -2.51 -8.80 -2.22
CA ARG A 17 -3.46 -9.42 -1.28
C ARG A 17 -4.47 -8.41 -0.76
N GLN A 18 -5.62 -8.90 -0.30
CA GLN A 18 -6.51 -8.10 0.52
C GLN A 18 -5.78 -7.72 1.81
N SER A 19 -5.93 -6.46 2.23
CA SER A 19 -5.36 -5.99 3.49
C SER A 19 -6.27 -6.31 4.68
N ASN A 20 -5.69 -6.28 5.88
CA ASN A 20 -6.38 -6.40 7.15
C ASN A 20 -6.12 -5.16 8.02
N GLU A 21 -6.75 -5.08 9.20
CA GLU A 21 -6.63 -3.92 10.09
C GLU A 21 -5.19 -3.70 10.61
N GLU A 22 -4.34 -4.74 10.65
CA GLU A 22 -2.91 -4.61 11.03
C GLU A 22 -2.09 -3.83 10.00
N ASP A 23 -2.56 -3.77 8.74
CA ASP A 23 -1.91 -2.99 7.68
C ASP A 23 -2.24 -1.48 7.76
N ALA A 24 -3.13 -1.07 8.67
CA ALA A 24 -3.71 0.27 8.69
C ALA A 24 -2.67 1.39 8.89
N GLU A 25 -1.66 1.17 9.73
CA GLU A 25 -0.60 2.16 9.96
C GLU A 25 0.20 2.43 8.68
N VAL A 26 0.59 1.37 7.97
CA VAL A 26 1.35 1.48 6.71
C VAL A 26 0.51 2.18 5.64
N ILE A 27 -0.77 1.82 5.52
CA ILE A 27 -1.70 2.43 4.57
C ILE A 27 -1.92 3.92 4.90
N THR A 28 -2.06 4.28 6.17
CA THR A 28 -2.16 5.68 6.62
C THR A 28 -0.94 6.48 6.17
N GLY A 29 0.26 5.92 6.37
CA GLY A 29 1.50 6.53 5.91
C GLY A 29 1.56 6.74 4.39
N PHE A 30 1.03 5.79 3.61
CA PHE A 30 0.92 5.95 2.15
C PHE A 30 -0.05 7.06 1.75
N GLN A 31 -1.23 7.14 2.36
CA GLN A 31 -2.21 8.18 2.05
C GLN A 31 -1.65 9.59 2.33
N ILE A 32 -0.98 9.77 3.47
CA ILE A 32 -0.36 11.06 3.83
C ILE A 32 0.73 11.46 2.82
N LYS A 33 1.64 10.52 2.51
CA LYS A 33 2.72 10.77 1.55
C LYS A 33 2.19 11.07 0.15
N MET A 34 1.19 10.31 -0.28
CA MET A 34 0.56 10.48 -1.58
C MET A 34 -0.11 11.85 -1.71
N ALA A 35 -0.92 12.25 -0.73
CA ALA A 35 -1.57 13.56 -0.75
C ALA A 35 -0.56 14.73 -0.81
N LEU A 36 0.58 14.59 -0.12
CA LEU A 36 1.65 15.58 -0.22
C LEU A 36 2.29 15.58 -1.61
N GLU A 37 2.62 14.41 -2.17
CA GLU A 37 3.31 14.26 -3.45
C GLU A 37 2.46 14.71 -4.64
N THR A 38 1.17 14.32 -4.67
CA THR A 38 0.32 14.50 -5.85
C THR A 38 -0.57 15.74 -5.78
N GLU A 39 -0.88 16.21 -4.57
CA GLU A 39 -1.83 17.30 -4.34
C GLU A 39 -1.24 18.46 -3.51
N ASN A 40 0.02 18.36 -3.06
CA ASN A 40 0.66 19.31 -2.16
C ASN A 40 -0.17 19.57 -0.88
N MET A 41 -0.85 18.53 -0.40
CA MET A 41 -1.72 18.58 0.78
C MET A 41 -1.06 17.92 1.99
N VAL A 42 -0.98 18.65 3.10
CA VAL A 42 -0.56 18.10 4.39
C VAL A 42 -1.79 17.62 5.15
N LEU A 43 -1.93 16.30 5.26
CA LEU A 43 -3.03 15.68 5.99
C LEU A 43 -2.71 15.52 7.48
N ASP A 44 -3.74 15.68 8.31
CA ASP A 44 -3.66 15.38 9.75
C ASP A 44 -3.57 13.86 9.98
N PRO A 45 -2.50 13.33 10.61
CA PRO A 45 -2.30 11.89 10.73
C PRO A 45 -3.39 11.16 11.49
N GLU A 46 -3.96 11.77 12.53
CA GLU A 46 -5.02 11.16 13.34
C GLU A 46 -6.29 10.99 12.50
N THR A 47 -6.68 12.03 11.78
CA THR A 47 -7.86 12.01 10.89
C THR A 47 -7.72 10.93 9.80
N VAL A 48 -6.55 10.81 9.17
CA VAL A 48 -6.29 9.78 8.15
C VAL A 48 -6.34 8.38 8.78
N SER A 49 -5.69 8.17 9.92
CA SER A 49 -5.70 6.89 10.64
C SER A 49 -7.12 6.43 10.98
N GLN A 50 -7.92 7.32 11.55
CA GLN A 50 -9.34 7.04 11.84
C GLN A 50 -10.11 6.73 10.55
N GLY A 51 -9.86 7.45 9.46
CA GLY A 51 -10.47 7.20 8.15
C GLY A 51 -10.14 5.81 7.60
N VAL A 52 -8.88 5.39 7.65
CA VAL A 52 -8.42 4.07 7.21
C VAL A 52 -9.07 2.96 8.05
N LEU A 53 -9.03 3.06 9.38
CA LEU A 53 -9.68 2.11 10.29
C LEU A 53 -11.19 1.99 10.04
N ASN A 54 -11.83 3.12 9.70
CA ASN A 54 -13.27 3.17 9.44
C ASN A 54 -13.68 2.36 8.20
N VAL A 55 -12.80 2.22 7.20
CA VAL A 55 -13.05 1.37 6.02
C VAL A 55 -13.09 -0.11 6.44
N TYR A 56 -12.16 -0.55 7.29
CA TYR A 56 -12.15 -1.93 7.81
C TYR A 56 -13.39 -2.24 8.65
N ARG A 57 -13.80 -1.30 9.51
CA ARG A 57 -14.93 -1.46 10.43
C ARG A 57 -16.29 -1.33 9.75
N ASN A 58 -16.35 -0.76 8.55
CA ASN A 58 -17.58 -0.56 7.79
C ASN A 58 -17.42 -1.11 6.37
N PRO A 59 -17.74 -2.40 6.14
CA PRO A 59 -17.52 -3.06 4.85
C PRO A 59 -18.22 -2.43 3.65
N GLY A 60 -19.21 -1.55 3.86
CA GLY A 60 -19.90 -0.77 2.83
C GLY A 60 -19.14 0.47 2.35
N LYS A 61 -18.00 0.84 2.97
CA LYS A 61 -17.19 2.00 2.57
C LYS A 61 -16.12 1.67 1.54
N GLY A 62 -15.70 0.41 1.47
CA GLY A 62 -14.72 -0.04 0.51
C GLY A 62 -13.84 -1.17 1.06
N LYS A 63 -12.82 -1.51 0.30
CA LYS A 63 -11.82 -2.53 0.65
C LYS A 63 -10.44 -2.06 0.21
N TYR A 64 -9.46 -2.21 1.08
CA TYR A 64 -8.05 -1.99 0.75
C TYR A 64 -7.40 -3.27 0.24
N VAL A 65 -6.63 -3.15 -0.84
CA VAL A 65 -5.68 -4.16 -1.31
C VAL A 65 -4.27 -3.61 -1.20
N VAL A 66 -3.30 -4.48 -0.89
CA VAL A 66 -1.89 -4.10 -0.74
C VAL A 66 -1.00 -4.91 -1.66
N ALA A 67 0.05 -4.25 -2.15
CA ALA A 67 1.16 -4.86 -2.85
C ALA A 67 2.27 -5.18 -1.84
N VAL A 68 2.77 -6.41 -1.85
CA VAL A 68 3.75 -6.92 -0.90
C VAL A 68 4.97 -7.46 -1.63
N GLU A 69 6.15 -6.96 -1.28
CA GLU A 69 7.44 -7.46 -1.73
C GLU A 69 8.15 -8.13 -0.53
N GLY A 70 8.20 -9.47 -0.52
CA GLY A 70 8.66 -10.21 0.67
C GLY A 70 7.70 -10.03 1.84
N GLU A 71 8.16 -9.39 2.92
CA GLU A 71 7.33 -9.04 4.09
C GLU A 71 6.91 -7.56 4.08
N GLN A 72 7.45 -6.78 3.13
CA GLN A 72 7.23 -5.35 3.09
C GLN A 72 6.02 -5.01 2.23
N ILE A 73 5.07 -4.26 2.79
CA ILE A 73 4.02 -3.62 2.01
C ILE A 73 4.64 -2.43 1.27
N VAL A 74 4.52 -2.43 -0.06
CA VAL A 74 5.14 -1.43 -0.96
C VAL A 74 4.12 -0.57 -1.70
N GLY A 75 2.82 -0.85 -1.55
CA GLY A 75 1.76 -0.03 -2.11
C GLY A 75 0.39 -0.43 -1.56
N GLY A 76 -0.58 0.47 -1.69
CA GLY A 76 -1.96 0.25 -1.26
C GLY A 76 -2.94 0.92 -2.21
N LEU A 77 -4.11 0.28 -2.39
CA LEU A 77 -5.21 0.80 -3.20
C LEU A 77 -6.52 0.63 -2.43
N LEU A 78 -7.28 1.71 -2.32
CA LEU A 78 -8.66 1.67 -1.84
C LEU A 78 -9.61 1.46 -3.02
N LEU A 79 -10.49 0.47 -2.92
CA LEU A 79 -11.61 0.26 -3.83
C LEU A 79 -12.91 0.60 -3.08
N THR A 80 -13.65 1.60 -3.56
CA THR A 80 -14.99 1.97 -3.07
C THR A 80 -16.08 1.36 -3.95
N TYR A 81 -17.34 1.40 -3.49
CA TYR A 81 -18.51 0.91 -4.24
C TYR A 81 -19.20 2.01 -5.03
#